data_AF-X1VLD8-F1
#
_entry.id   AF-X1VLD8-F1
#
_cell.length_a   1.000
_cell.length_b   1.000
_cell.length_c   1.000
_cell.angle_alpha   90.00
_cell.angle_beta   90.00
_cell.angle_gamma   90.00
#
_symmetry.space_group_name_H-M   'P 1'
#
loop_
_entity.id
_entity.type
_entity.pdbx_description
1 polymer ?
#
loop_
_entity_poly.entity_id
_entity_poly.type
_entity_poly.pdbx_seq_one_letter_code
_entity_poly.pdbx_strand_id
1 'polypeptide(L)' 'MFRIELIDIGGDGLVMGFDTSVDTLTEAEVIAVGEISGHVGTNEVKLYHSGDLIYDVFARGENVGSVAIKVL' A
#
# COMPACT_ATOMS: atom_id res chain seq x y z
N MET A 1 -1.36 3.70 17.05
CA MET A 1 -0.30 4.15 16.11
C MET A 1 -0.51 3.35 14.82
N PHE A 2 -0.42 3.92 13.63
CA PHE A 2 -0.66 3.13 12.41
C PHE A 2 0.59 2.37 11.98
N ARG A 3 0.44 1.09 11.68
CA ARG A 3 1.47 0.23 11.07
C ARG A 3 1.03 -0.18 9.67
N ILE A 4 1.92 -0.05 8.69
CA ILE A 4 1.61 -0.39 7.29
C ILE A 4 2.16 -1.80 6.98
N GLU A 5 1.34 -2.66 6.39
CA GLU A 5 1.82 -3.95 5.88
C GLU A 5 1.44 -4.09 4.41
N LEU A 6 2.44 -3.90 3.52
CA LEU A 6 2.26 -4.12 2.09
C LEU A 6 2.33 -5.63 1.83
N ILE A 7 1.19 -6.22 1.52
CA ILE A 7 1.08 -7.64 1.19
C ILE A 7 0.79 -7.74 -0.30
N ASP A 8 1.81 -8.07 -1.09
CA ASP A 8 1.59 -8.42 -2.49
C ASP A 8 0.74 -9.70 -2.59
N ILE A 9 -0.27 -9.66 -3.45
CA ILE A 9 -1.19 -10.78 -3.70
C ILE A 9 -1.27 -11.09 -5.21
N GLY A 10 -0.45 -10.44 -6.04
CA GLY A 10 -0.44 -10.57 -7.49
C GLY A 10 0.76 -11.38 -8.01
N GLY A 11 0.63 -12.70 -8.01
CA GLY A 11 1.39 -13.62 -8.88
C GLY A 11 2.85 -13.94 -8.52
N ASP A 12 3.69 -12.95 -8.20
CA ASP A 12 5.15 -13.12 -8.15
C ASP A 12 5.80 -12.93 -6.76
N GLY A 13 5.04 -12.56 -5.73
CA GLY A 13 5.42 -12.81 -4.33
C GLY A 13 6.36 -11.78 -3.69
N LEU A 14 6.04 -10.49 -3.76
CA LEU A 14 6.74 -9.44 -3.03
C LEU A 14 6.00 -8.99 -1.76
N VAL A 15 6.23 -9.68 -0.65
CA VAL A 15 5.73 -9.21 0.66
C VAL A 15 6.70 -8.16 1.23
N MET A 16 6.27 -6.89 1.36
CA MET A 16 7.04 -5.83 2.02
C MET A 16 6.31 -5.32 3.28
N GLY A 17 6.72 -5.79 4.45
CA GLY A 17 6.26 -5.18 5.71
C GLY A 17 7.05 -3.90 6.00
N PHE A 18 6.36 -2.79 6.27
CA PHE A 18 7.02 -1.54 6.68
C PHE A 18 6.39 -0.99 7.96
N ASP A 19 7.11 -1.08 9.08
CA ASP A 19 6.65 -0.50 10.33
C ASP A 19 6.93 1.00 10.32
N THR A 20 5.88 1.82 10.23
CA THR A 20 5.98 3.27 10.32
C THR A 20 5.21 3.79 11.52
N SER A 21 5.50 5.03 11.86
CA SER A 21 5.04 5.72 13.04
C SER A 21 4.28 6.96 12.58
N VAL A 22 2.99 6.81 12.26
CA VAL A 22 2.14 7.93 11.83
C VAL A 22 0.88 8.05 12.68
N ASP A 23 0.38 9.29 12.77
CA ASP A 23 -0.74 9.67 13.64
C ASP A 23 -2.08 9.56 12.91
N THR A 24 -2.06 9.55 11.57
CA THR A 24 -3.28 9.51 10.76
C THR A 24 -3.23 8.44 9.66
N LEU A 25 -4.41 7.96 9.26
CA LEU A 25 -4.56 7.05 8.13
C LEU A 25 -4.08 7.71 6.82
N THR A 26 -4.37 9.00 6.64
CA THR A 26 -3.95 9.76 5.45
C THR A 26 -2.43 9.82 5.31
N GLU A 27 -1.69 10.01 6.40
CA GLU A 27 -0.22 9.93 6.35
C GLU A 27 0.26 8.53 6.01
N ALA A 28 -0.41 7.49 6.54
CA ALA A 28 -0.08 6.11 6.24
C ALA A 28 -0.29 5.80 4.75
N GLU A 29 -1.38 6.28 4.15
CA GLU A 29 -1.66 6.14 2.72
C GLU A 29 -0.61 6.84 1.85
N VAL A 30 -0.18 8.06 2.22
CA VAL A 30 0.86 8.80 1.48
C VAL A 30 2.18 8.05 1.49
N ILE A 31 2.60 7.51 2.66
CA ILE A 31 3.83 6.71 2.76
C ILE A 31 3.70 5.43 1.94
N ALA A 32 2.58 4.72 2.04
CA ALA A 32 2.34 3.49 1.29
C ALA A 32 2.44 3.73 -0.23
N VAL A 33 1.82 4.81 -0.75
CA VAL A 33 1.93 5.19 -2.16
C VAL A 33 3.38 5.47 -2.56
N GLY A 34 4.16 6.17 -1.73
CA GLY A 34 5.56 6.46 -1.99
C GLY A 34 6.42 5.19 -2.10
N GLU A 35 6.29 4.29 -1.13
CA GLU A 35 7.01 3.01 -1.10
C GLU A 35 6.65 2.13 -2.30
N ILE A 36 5.35 1.99 -2.60
CA ILE A 36 4.87 1.23 -3.76
C ILE A 36 5.43 1.86 -5.05
N SER A 37 5.33 3.18 -5.20
CA SER A 37 5.79 3.90 -6.40
C SER A 37 7.27 3.64 -6.69
N GLY A 38 8.10 3.67 -5.64
CA GLY A 38 9.52 3.35 -5.74
C GLY A 38 9.78 1.92 -6.19
N HIS A 39 8.96 0.97 -5.71
CA HIS A 39 9.09 -0.44 -6.06
C HIS A 39 8.60 -0.76 -7.49
N VAL A 40 7.42 -0.29 -7.87
CA VAL A 40 6.84 -0.55 -9.19
C VAL A 40 7.45 0.32 -10.30
N GLY A 41 8.30 1.30 -9.94
CA GLY A 41 8.97 2.17 -10.90
C GLY A 41 8.03 3.14 -11.63
N THR A 42 6.96 3.59 -10.95
CA THR A 42 6.01 4.56 -11.49
C THR A 42 5.38 5.40 -10.40
N ASN A 43 5.10 6.68 -10.71
CA ASN A 43 4.43 7.59 -9.78
C ASN A 43 2.90 7.56 -9.92
N GLU A 44 2.38 6.79 -10.87
CA GLU A 44 0.94 6.64 -11.12
C GLU A 44 0.34 5.53 -10.26
N VAL A 45 0.59 5.57 -8.96
CA VAL A 45 0.05 4.61 -7.98
C VAL A 45 -1.18 5.19 -7.31
N LYS A 46 -2.25 4.40 -7.23
CA LYS A 46 -3.49 4.74 -6.53
C LYS A 46 -3.93 3.58 -5.65
N LEU A 47 -4.42 3.91 -4.47
CA LEU A 47 -5.02 2.97 -3.53
C LEU A 47 -6.54 3.12 -3.57
N TYR A 48 -7.25 2.01 -3.76
CA TYR A 48 -8.70 1.97 -3.76
C TYR A 48 -9.19 1.09 -2.62
N HIS A 49 -9.95 1.66 -1.70
CA HIS A 49 -10.43 0.93 -0.53
C HIS A 49 -11.32 -0.25 -0.95
N SER A 50 -10.92 -1.48 -0.60
CA SER A 50 -11.60 -2.73 -0.96
C SER A 50 -12.15 -3.49 0.25
N GLY A 51 -11.73 -3.17 1.48
CA GLY A 51 -12.22 -3.75 2.74
C GLY A 51 -11.66 -3.01 3.95
N ASP A 52 -11.91 -3.50 5.17
CA ASP A 52 -11.40 -2.86 6.41
C ASP A 52 -9.88 -2.73 6.36
N LEU A 53 -9.41 -1.51 6.06
CA LEU A 53 -8.01 -1.16 5.93
C LEU A 53 -7.26 -1.93 4.82
N ILE A 54 -7.98 -2.49 3.85
CA ILE A 54 -7.43 -3.16 2.67
C ILE A 54 -7.68 -2.29 1.45
N TYR A 55 -6.66 -2.13 0.61
CA TYR A 55 -6.71 -1.32 -0.60
C TYR A 55 -6.21 -2.10 -1.80
N ASP A 56 -6.90 -2.00 -2.92
CA ASP A 56 -6.39 -2.42 -4.22
C ASP A 56 -5.41 -1.38 -4.75
N VAL A 57 -4.26 -1.85 -5.23
CA VAL A 57 -3.19 -1.03 -5.77
C VAL A 57 -3.32 -1.00 -7.27
N PHE A 58 -3.47 0.20 -7.82
CA PHE A 58 -3.44 0.43 -9.26
C PHE A 58 -2.19 1.20 -9.65
N ALA A 59 -1.44 0.68 -10.61
CA ALA A 59 -0.30 1.35 -11.21
C ALA A 59 -0.56 1.53 -12.73
N ARG A 60 -0.47 2.76 -13.24
CA ARG A 60 -0.72 3.06 -14.67
C ARG A 60 -2.09 2.58 -15.18
N GLY A 61 -3.09 2.54 -14.29
CA GLY A 61 -4.45 2.08 -14.61
C GLY A 61 -4.66 0.57 -14.57
N GLU A 62 -3.64 -0.23 -14.26
CA GLU A 62 -3.75 -1.68 -14.08
C GLU A 62 -3.71 -2.03 -12.59
N ASN A 63 -4.50 -3.02 -12.17
CA ASN A 63 -4.41 -3.56 -10.81
C ASN A 63 -3.13 -4.39 -10.71
N VAL A 64 -2.28 -4.06 -9.75
CA VAL A 64 -0.98 -4.70 -9.53
C VAL A 64 -0.90 -5.42 -8.18
N GLY A 65 -1.98 -5.47 -7.41
CA GLY A 65 -2.03 -6.14 -6.11
C GLY A 65 -2.93 -5.42 -5.10
N SER A 66 -2.70 -5.70 -3.82
CA SER A 66 -3.40 -5.05 -2.71
C SER A 66 -2.44 -4.69 -1.57
N VAL A 67 -2.87 -3.88 -0.60
CA VAL A 67 -2.11 -3.50 0.62
C VAL A 67 -3.06 -3.46 1.81
N ALA A 68 -2.54 -3.78 3.00
CA ALA A 68 -3.26 -3.57 4.27
C ALA A 68 -2.59 -2.48 5.13
N ILE A 69 -3.37 -1.54 5.67
CA ILE A 69 -2.88 -0.47 6.57
C ILE A 69 -3.51 -0.63 7.95
N LYS A 70 -2.89 -1.37 8.87
CA LYS A 70 -3.52 -1.69 10.17
C LYS A 70 -3.19 -0.68 11.27
N VAL A 71 -4.11 -0.50 12.22
CA VAL A 71 -3.83 0.21 13.47
C VAL A 71 -3.32 -0.78 14.51
N LEU A 72 -2.18 -0.49 15.15
CA LEU A 72 -1.71 -1.17 16.35
C LEU A 72 -1.97 -0.33 17.61
#